data_AF-A0A3N1B032-F1
#
_entry.id   AF-A0A3N1B032-F1
#
_cell.length_a   1.000
_cell.length_b   1.000
_cell.length_c   1.000
_cell.angle_alpha   90.00
_cell.angle_beta   90.00
_cell.angle_gamma   90.00
#
_symmetry.space_group_name_H-M   'P 1'
#
loop_
_entity.id
_entity.type
_entity.pdbx_description
1 polymer ?
#
loop_
_entity_poly.entity_id
_entity_poly.type
_entity_poly.pdbx_seq_one_letter_code
_entity_poly.pdbx_strand_id
1 'polypeptide(L)' 'MSTNEVIARLDAAVSALRGVSVSAWSEESLRAQLGEVSVALCAIDSALARVADEVRAHGLRVEEPATAGVSSRS' A
#
# COMPACT_ATOMS: atom_id res chain seq x y z
N MET A 1 5.96 -15.50 -12.59
CA MET A 1 5.21 -15.11 -11.38
C MET A 1 3.78 -14.84 -11.81
N SER A 2 2.82 -15.49 -11.18
CA SER A 2 1.39 -15.29 -11.48
C SER A 2 0.85 -14.04 -10.76
N THR A 3 -0.24 -13.45 -11.25
CA THR A 3 -0.91 -12.32 -10.58
C THR A 3 -1.28 -12.63 -9.13
N ASN A 4 -1.67 -13.88 -8.84
CA ASN A 4 -2.00 -14.32 -7.48
C ASN A 4 -0.77 -14.32 -6.54
N GLU A 5 0.40 -14.70 -7.05
CA GLU A 5 1.65 -14.63 -6.27
C GLU A 5 2.04 -13.18 -5.96
N VAL A 6 1.79 -12.25 -6.89
CA VAL A 6 2.03 -10.82 -6.68
C VAL A 6 1.14 -10.28 -5.57
N ILE A 7 -0.16 -10.58 -5.62
CA ILE A 7 -1.14 -10.13 -4.62
C ILE A 7 -0.78 -10.70 -3.24
N ALA A 8 -0.49 -12.00 -3.14
CA ALA A 8 -0.09 -12.62 -1.88
C ALA A 8 1.17 -11.98 -1.27
N ARG A 9 2.14 -11.59 -2.11
CA ARG A 9 3.36 -10.92 -1.64
C ARG A 9 3.11 -9.48 -1.20
N LEU A 10 2.19 -8.76 -1.86
CA LEU A 10 1.74 -7.43 -1.44
C LEU A 10 1.02 -7.49 -0.08
N ASP A 11 0.11 -8.44 0.11
CA ASP A 11 -0.57 -8.64 1.40
C ASP A 11 0.41 -8.98 2.52
N ALA A 12 1.41 -9.81 2.23
CA ALA A 12 2.48 -10.12 3.18
C ALA A 12 3.32 -8.87 3.52
N ALA A 13 3.64 -8.03 2.53
CA ALA A 13 4.38 -6.78 2.74
C ALA A 13 3.57 -5.78 3.57
N VAL A 14 2.26 -5.62 3.29
CA VAL A 14 1.35 -4.78 4.09
C VAL A 14 1.26 -5.29 5.53
N SER A 15 1.16 -6.60 5.72
CA SER A 15 1.14 -7.21 7.05
C SER A 15 2.45 -6.96 7.82
N ALA A 16 3.59 -7.07 7.13
CA ALA A 16 4.90 -6.76 7.70
C ALA A 16 5.00 -5.29 8.11
N LEU A 17 4.52 -4.36 7.28
CA LEU A 17 4.50 -2.92 7.58
C LEU A 17 3.66 -2.60 8.82
N ARG A 18 2.52 -3.26 9.02
CA ARG A 18 1.71 -3.10 10.25
C ARG A 18 2.43 -3.56 11.52
N GLY A 19 3.38 -4.49 11.37
CA GLY A 19 4.21 -4.99 12.47
C GLY A 19 5.45 -4.14 12.76
N VAL A 20 5.75 -3.11 11.96
CA VAL A 20 6.93 -2.25 12.18
C VAL A 20 6.69 -1.38 13.40
N SER A 21 7.48 -1.63 14.45
CA SER A 21 7.56 -0.76 15.62
C SER A 21 8.72 0.20 15.48
N VAL A 22 8.41 1.49 15.33
CA VAL A 22 9.42 2.57 15.23
C VAL A 22 10.00 2.98 16.58
N SER A 23 9.45 2.46 17.69
CA SER A 23 9.82 2.84 19.06
C SER A 23 11.29 2.53 19.43
N ALA A 24 11.92 1.59 18.72
CA ALA A 24 13.31 1.19 18.93
C ALA A 24 14.30 1.84 17.95
N TRP A 25 13.84 2.69 17.03
CA TRP A 25 14.69 3.28 16.00
C TRP A 25 15.35 4.57 16.49
N SER A 26 16.62 4.77 16.12
CA SER A 26 17.28 6.07 16.27
C SER A 26 16.70 7.07 15.26
N GLU A 27 16.86 8.37 15.51
CA GLU A 27 16.34 9.41 14.60
C GLU A 27 16.91 9.29 13.17
N GLU A 28 18.18 8.93 13.06
CA GLU A 28 18.85 8.70 11.77
C GLU A 28 18.24 7.50 11.02
N SER A 29 18.08 6.36 11.71
CA SER A 29 17.42 5.19 11.13
C SER A 29 15.97 5.49 10.78
N LEU A 30 15.28 6.31 11.57
CA LEU A 30 13.90 6.70 11.31
C LEU A 30 13.78 7.48 10.00
N ARG A 31 14.66 8.46 9.76
CA ARG A 31 14.67 9.22 8.50
C ARG A 31 15.05 8.37 7.29
N ALA A 32 16.06 7.52 7.43
CA ALA A 32 16.52 6.66 6.34
C ALA A 32 15.48 5.58 5.96
N GLN A 33 15.03 4.76 6.93
CA GLN A 33 14.08 3.68 6.67
C GLN A 33 12.71 4.21 6.24
N LEU A 34 12.21 5.31 6.82
CA LEU A 34 10.96 5.91 6.35
C LEU A 34 11.09 6.46 4.93
N GLY A 35 12.26 6.99 4.56
CA GLY A 35 12.54 7.40 3.19
C GLY A 35 12.42 6.22 2.21
N GLU A 36 13.06 5.09 2.52
CA GLU A 36 13.00 3.88 1.69
C GLU A 36 11.59 3.32 1.58
N VAL A 37 10.87 3.21 2.71
CA VAL A 37 9.47 2.74 2.73
C VAL A 37 8.59 3.69 1.94
N SER A 38 8.76 5.01 2.08
CA SER A 38 7.99 6.01 1.34
C SER A 38 8.22 5.88 -0.17
N VAL A 39 9.47 5.73 -0.61
CA VAL A 39 9.79 5.55 -2.04
C VAL A 39 9.14 4.28 -2.59
N ALA A 40 9.23 3.17 -1.84
CA ALA A 40 8.61 1.90 -2.24
C ALA A 40 7.08 2.02 -2.35
N LEU A 41 6.42 2.68 -1.40
CA LEU A 41 4.97 2.90 -1.41
C LEU A 41 4.53 3.79 -2.58
N CYS A 42 5.26 4.89 -2.87
CA CYS A 42 4.97 5.75 -4.02
C CYS A 42 5.12 5.01 -5.36
N ALA A 43 6.11 4.11 -5.47
CA ALA A 43 6.28 3.29 -6.67
C ALA A 43 5.13 2.30 -6.86
N ILE A 44 4.65 1.68 -5.76
CA ILE A 44 3.48 0.80 -5.78
C ILE A 44 2.22 1.57 -6.17
N ASP A 45 2.00 2.75 -5.58
CA ASP A 45 0.86 3.61 -5.88
C ASP A 45 0.82 4.00 -7.37
N SER A 46 1.95 4.42 -7.93
CA SER A 46 2.06 4.77 -9.35
C SER A 46 1.75 3.58 -10.27
N ALA A 47 2.23 2.38 -9.91
CA ALA A 47 1.94 1.17 -10.68
C ALA A 47 0.45 0.79 -10.60
N LEU A 48 -0.17 0.92 -9.43
CA LEU A 48 -1.59 0.63 -9.23
C LEU A 48 -2.48 1.64 -9.96
N ALA A 49 -2.12 2.93 -9.94
CA ALA A 49 -2.82 3.98 -10.68
C ALA A 49 -2.86 3.68 -12.18
N ARG A 50 -1.72 3.25 -12.75
CA ARG A 50 -1.65 2.82 -14.15
C ARG A 50 -2.59 1.65 -14.44
N VAL A 51 -2.60 0.61 -13.60
CA VAL A 51 -3.49 -0.55 -13.76
C VAL A 51 -4.96 -0.11 -13.67
N ALA A 52 -5.28 0.79 -12.73
CA ALA A 52 -6.63 1.33 -12.61
C ALA A 52 -7.06 2.10 -13.85
N ASP A 53 -6.16 2.88 -14.46
CA ASP A 53 -6.41 3.58 -15.72
C ASP A 53 -6.63 2.61 -16.88
N GLU A 54 -5.84 1.54 -16.97
CA GLU A 54 -6.03 0.47 -17.95
C GLU A 54 -7.42 -0.19 -17.77
N VAL A 55 -7.81 -0.53 -16.53
CA VAL A 55 -9.14 -1.10 -16.23
C VAL A 55 -10.28 -0.13 -16.61
N ARG A 56 -10.14 1.16 -16.31
CA ARG A 56 -11.12 2.19 -16.72
C ARG A 56 -11.22 2.33 -18.23
N ALA A 57 -10.11 2.24 -18.95
CA ALA A 57 -10.10 2.25 -20.42
C ALA A 57 -10.87 1.06 -21.02
N HIS A 58 -10.95 -0.05 -20.29
CA HIS A 58 -11.79 -1.21 -20.65
C HIS A 58 -13.27 -1.05 -20.27
N GLY A 59 -13.69 0.11 -19.77
CA GLY A 59 -15.07 0.37 -19.36
C GLY A 59 -15.47 -0.28 -18.04
N LEU A 60 -14.52 -0.90 -17.34
CA LEU A 60 -14.72 -1.49 -16.03
C LEU A 60 -14.44 -0.44 -14.95
N ARG A 61 -15.26 -0.40 -13.90
CA ARG A 61 -14.99 0.41 -12.71
C ARG A 61 -14.34 -0.45 -11.65
N VAL A 62 -13.23 0.05 -11.09
CA VAL A 62 -12.68 -0.47 -9.84
C VAL A 62 -13.55 0.13 -8.72
N GLU A 63 -14.39 -0.68 -8.10
CA GLU A 63 -15.08 -0.29 -6.87
C GLU A 63 -14.04 -0.16 -5.77
N GLU A 64 -13.89 1.02 -5.17
CA GLU A 64 -13.10 1.14 -3.95
C GLU A 64 -13.79 0.31 -2.86
N PRO A 65 -13.05 -0.51 -2.08
CA PRO A 65 -13.63 -1.14 -0.92
C PRO A 65 -14.13 -0.02 -0.03
N ALA A 66 -15.44 0.00 0.24
CA ALA A 66 -16.04 0.99 1.13
C ALA A 66 -15.18 1.02 2.39
N THR A 67 -14.48 2.14 2.59
CA THR A 67 -13.73 2.37 3.83
C THR A 67 -14.75 2.14 4.91
N ALA A 68 -14.59 1.05 5.68
CA ALA A 68 -15.50 0.69 6.74
C ALA A 68 -15.56 1.94 7.62
N GLY A 69 -16.68 2.67 7.51
CA GLY A 69 -16.73 4.04 7.97
C GLY A 69 -16.30 4.03 9.42
N VAL A 70 -15.22 4.76 9.73
CA VAL A 70 -15.02 5.26 11.08
C VAL A 70 -16.18 6.21 11.32
N SER A 71 -17.34 5.62 11.62
CA SER A 71 -18.41 6.26 12.36
C SER A 71 -17.86 6.45 13.77
N SER A 72 -16.98 7.44 13.94
CA SER A 72 -16.85 8.11 15.23
C SER A 72 -18.20 8.79 15.48
N ARG A 73 -19.10 8.01 16.09
CA ARG A 73 -20.33 8.54 16.65
C ARG A 73 -19.94 9.24 17.95
N SER A 74 -20.19 10.56 17.92
CA SER A 74 -20.39 11.57 18.97
C SER A 74 -20.22 11.16 20.43
#